data_AF-A0A520IV43-F1
#
_entry.id   AF-A0A520IV43-F1
#
_cell.length_a   1.000
_cell.length_b   1.000
_cell.length_c   1.000
_cell.angle_alpha   90.00
_cell.angle_beta   90.00
_cell.angle_gamma   90.00
#
_symmetry.space_group_name_H-M   'P 1'
#
loop_
_entity.id
_entity.type
_entity.pdbx_description
1 polymer ?
#
loop_
_entity_poly.entity_id
_entity_poly.type
_entity_poly.pdbx_seq_one_letter_code
_entity_poly.pdbx_strand_id
1 'polypeptide(L)'
;MLYDNEGYSTIVEKWGNMSSYFVLFAKGAIFVVQGIQLVLIEVHKVLNINYMALSREMEFHADEVAATVAGSAPLANSLLRLDLANSTLSGVFDYYNGKIAEGKKTNNFYPQQSFLLKALSAKEQLPLVDDLPNLSIDAYKKFSKTKLMLDDQWSSHPSTEERVARLLNLNLPVRGDYSGKAINLLKDRSEVEEMITQKLFETVTYEQEPVLIGMDEFSYDYAELERDRYPIIFRGYFDERNLYVDFTDEDLQHPVVDDALSFEEIFGENSAADINSLVIAVSDKMTLERIDDGVLDIKTFDYDGVKYSSADVPELIKFLEGKISSLEQTLDERDKDVFKFFLKQAVAQDRLLDFKEYMLCYKSTYQKMKSQQQVYIDLINGTQFLQKTTPFSEIARRIEEVKKLEVPFKEEIRLMLEDPDYAEMIDAEMRARFDEYLSHNWKYFANDMYFDKELEVLFAALGDFYSVAFKLHFKLKKAILEFQAGMIENKACAA
;
A
#
# COMPACT_ATOMS: atom_id res chain seq x y z
N MET A 1 -7.38 31.24 14.84
CA MET A 1 -8.01 32.57 15.06
C MET A 1 -9.22 32.84 14.16
N LEU A 2 -9.19 32.51 12.86
CA LEU A 2 -10.32 32.77 11.95
C LEU A 2 -11.45 31.71 12.03
N TYR A 3 -11.09 30.47 12.40
CA TYR A 3 -11.99 29.31 12.48
C TYR A 3 -12.11 28.71 13.89
N ASP A 4 -11.44 29.30 14.88
CA ASP A 4 -11.32 28.72 16.22
C ASP A 4 -11.90 29.70 17.25
N ASN A 5 -13.01 29.29 17.87
CA ASN A 5 -13.85 30.13 18.74
C ASN A 5 -13.92 29.61 20.20
N GLU A 6 -13.17 28.56 20.55
CA GLU A 6 -13.23 27.93 21.89
C GLU A 6 -12.78 28.87 23.02
N GLY A 7 -11.87 29.80 22.72
CA GLY A 7 -11.38 30.79 23.70
C GLY A 7 -12.38 31.90 24.04
N TYR A 8 -13.38 32.16 23.18
CA TYR A 8 -14.37 33.24 23.40
C TYR A 8 -15.62 32.74 24.13
N SER A 9 -16.07 31.50 23.86
CA SER A 9 -17.17 30.87 24.60
C SER A 9 -16.86 30.75 26.10
N THR A 10 -15.61 30.39 26.43
CA THR A 10 -15.11 30.29 27.81
C THR A 10 -15.03 31.65 28.53
N ILE A 11 -14.83 32.76 27.81
CA ILE A 11 -14.87 34.12 28.40
C ILE A 11 -16.32 34.54 28.68
N VAL A 12 -17.26 34.20 27.80
CA VAL A 12 -18.70 34.50 27.97
C VAL A 12 -19.31 33.69 29.11
N GLU A 13 -18.92 32.41 29.27
CA GLU A 13 -19.35 31.57 30.41
C GLU A 13 -18.82 32.10 31.75
N LYS A 14 -17.56 32.58 31.80
CA LYS A 14 -17.00 33.18 33.02
C LYS A 14 -17.70 34.48 33.43
N TRP A 15 -18.26 35.24 32.48
CA TRP A 15 -18.94 36.52 32.73
C TRP A 15 -20.46 36.37 32.90
N GLY A 16 -21.06 35.30 32.37
CA GLY A 16 -22.48 34.97 32.53
C GLY A 16 -22.90 34.72 33.98
N ASN A 17 -21.95 34.38 34.86
CA ASN A 17 -22.17 34.17 36.29
C ASN A 17 -22.28 35.47 37.11
N MET A 18 -22.09 36.66 36.52
CA MET A 18 -22.10 37.94 37.23
C MET A 18 -23.37 38.80 37.02
N SER A 19 -24.14 38.67 35.92
CA SER A 19 -25.47 39.31 35.73
C SER A 19 -26.07 39.04 34.33
N SER A 20 -27.41 38.95 34.24
CA SER A 20 -28.17 38.68 33.01
C SER A 20 -28.15 39.81 31.96
N TYR A 21 -27.84 41.04 32.34
CA TYR A 21 -27.76 42.19 31.42
C TYR A 21 -26.51 42.13 30.52
N PHE A 22 -25.40 41.58 31.02
CA PHE A 22 -24.16 41.43 30.27
C PHE A 22 -24.25 40.37 29.15
N VAL A 23 -25.13 39.38 29.29
CA VAL A 23 -25.36 38.33 28.30
C VAL A 23 -25.92 38.89 26.98
N LEU A 24 -26.72 39.96 27.03
CA LEU A 24 -27.32 40.55 25.84
C LEU A 24 -26.31 41.34 25.00
N PHE A 25 -25.40 42.08 25.66
CA PHE A 25 -24.28 42.76 24.99
C PHE A 25 -23.22 41.78 24.49
N ALA A 26 -22.94 40.71 25.24
CA ALA A 26 -22.06 39.64 24.80
C ALA A 26 -22.59 38.95 23.54
N LYS A 27 -23.89 38.65 23.46
CA LYS A 27 -24.53 38.10 22.25
C LYS A 27 -24.42 39.04 21.05
N GLY A 28 -24.59 40.34 21.25
CA GLY A 28 -24.40 41.35 20.20
C GLY A 28 -22.95 41.40 19.69
N ALA A 29 -21.97 41.35 20.59
CA ALA A 29 -20.55 41.29 20.23
C ALA A 29 -20.18 40.00 19.48
N ILE A 30 -20.71 38.85 19.91
CA ILE A 30 -20.54 37.56 19.22
C ILE A 30 -21.07 37.63 17.79
N PHE A 31 -22.25 38.20 17.58
CA PHE A 31 -22.83 38.34 16.25
C PHE A 31 -21.97 39.21 15.31
N VAL A 32 -21.40 40.31 15.83
CA VAL A 32 -20.49 41.17 15.05
C VAL A 32 -19.18 40.45 14.73
N VAL A 33 -18.59 39.73 15.69
CA VAL A 33 -17.36 38.94 15.46
C VAL A 33 -17.59 37.83 14.44
N GLN A 34 -18.72 37.12 14.52
CA GLN A 34 -19.11 36.11 13.52
C GLN A 34 -19.30 36.74 12.12
N GLY A 35 -19.90 37.93 12.04
CA GLY A 35 -20.01 38.67 10.78
C GLY A 35 -18.67 39.06 10.18
N ILE A 36 -17.72 39.52 11.01
CA ILE A 36 -16.35 39.82 10.57
C ILE A 36 -15.62 38.54 10.12
N GLN A 37 -15.78 37.43 10.84
CA GLN A 37 -15.22 36.13 10.47
C GLN A 37 -15.74 35.67 9.11
N LEU A 38 -17.05 35.76 8.85
CA LEU A 38 -17.63 35.41 7.54
C LEU A 38 -17.00 36.20 6.39
N VAL A 39 -16.82 37.51 6.56
CA VAL A 39 -16.18 38.36 5.55
C VAL A 39 -14.71 37.95 5.37
N LEU A 40 -13.98 37.70 6.45
CA LEU A 40 -12.58 37.30 6.39
C LEU A 40 -12.40 35.90 5.76
N ILE A 41 -13.34 34.98 5.99
CA ILE A 41 -13.36 33.65 5.35
C ILE A 41 -13.51 33.81 3.84
N GLU A 42 -14.45 34.63 3.38
CA GLU A 42 -14.66 34.86 1.94
C GLU A 42 -13.48 35.56 1.27
N VAL A 43 -12.88 36.56 1.92
CA VAL A 43 -11.65 37.20 1.44
C VAL A 43 -10.49 36.19 1.37
N HIS A 44 -10.38 35.33 2.37
CA HIS A 44 -9.35 34.29 2.39
C HIS A 44 -9.54 33.27 1.27
N LYS A 45 -10.77 32.84 0.97
CA LYS A 45 -11.08 31.95 -0.17
C LYS A 45 -10.62 32.57 -1.49
N VAL A 46 -10.95 33.85 -1.75
CA VAL A 46 -10.56 34.55 -3.00
C VAL A 46 -9.05 34.72 -3.11
N LEU A 47 -8.38 35.11 -2.02
CA LEU A 47 -6.92 35.27 -2.01
C LEU A 47 -6.20 33.94 -2.21
N ASN A 48 -6.70 32.87 -1.59
CA ASN A 48 -6.12 31.53 -1.73
C ASN A 48 -6.24 31.02 -3.18
N ILE A 49 -7.39 31.22 -3.84
CA ILE A 49 -7.57 30.85 -5.26
C ILE A 49 -6.53 31.53 -6.16
N ASN A 50 -6.32 32.83 -5.98
CA ASN A 50 -5.33 33.58 -6.77
C ASN A 50 -3.88 33.17 -6.45
N TYR A 51 -3.57 32.91 -5.18
CA TYR A 51 -2.25 32.43 -4.77
C TYR A 51 -1.95 31.05 -5.37
N MET A 52 -2.94 30.16 -5.40
CA MET A 52 -2.81 28.82 -6.00
C MET A 52 -2.62 28.89 -7.53
N ALA A 53 -3.40 29.71 -8.24
CA ALA A 53 -3.22 29.89 -9.68
C ALA A 53 -1.83 30.45 -10.01
N LEU A 54 -1.34 31.40 -9.20
CA LEU A 54 0.01 31.93 -9.34
C LEU A 54 1.08 30.86 -9.05
N SER A 55 0.90 30.03 -8.02
CA SER A 55 1.81 28.93 -7.69
C SER A 55 1.91 27.91 -8.83
N ARG A 56 0.77 27.52 -9.42
CA ARG A 56 0.75 26.65 -10.62
C ARG A 56 1.55 27.26 -11.77
N GLU A 57 1.33 28.53 -12.07
CA GLU A 57 2.08 29.23 -13.11
C GLU A 57 3.57 29.38 -12.77
N MET A 58 3.94 29.53 -11.50
CA MET A 58 5.35 29.55 -11.07
C MET A 58 6.03 28.20 -11.31
N GLU A 59 5.35 27.08 -11.03
CA GLU A 59 5.90 25.75 -11.30
C GLU A 59 6.11 25.53 -12.80
N PHE A 60 5.08 25.86 -13.61
CA PHE A 60 5.20 25.78 -15.06
C PHE A 60 6.27 26.70 -15.63
N HIS A 61 6.44 27.90 -15.07
CA HIS A 61 7.49 28.81 -15.47
C HIS A 61 8.88 28.31 -15.06
N ALA A 62 9.01 27.67 -13.89
CA ALA A 62 10.25 27.03 -13.47
C ALA A 62 10.63 25.88 -14.43
N ASP A 63 9.65 25.06 -14.83
CA ASP A 63 9.81 24.01 -15.84
C ASP A 63 10.22 24.59 -17.20
N GLU A 64 9.59 25.68 -17.65
CA GLU A 64 9.94 26.37 -18.89
C GLU A 64 11.39 26.88 -18.85
N VAL A 65 11.78 27.55 -17.77
CA VAL A 65 13.16 28.04 -17.57
C VAL A 65 14.15 26.88 -17.60
N ALA A 66 13.88 25.78 -16.89
CA ALA A 66 14.72 24.59 -16.90
C ALA A 66 14.79 23.95 -18.31
N ALA A 67 13.68 23.89 -19.04
CA ALA A 67 13.62 23.42 -20.41
C ALA A 67 14.41 24.31 -21.39
N THR A 68 14.57 25.62 -21.12
CA THR A 68 15.46 26.46 -21.94
C THR A 68 16.92 26.06 -21.85
N VAL A 69 17.32 25.37 -20.77
CA VAL A 69 18.68 24.89 -20.55
C VAL A 69 18.84 23.46 -21.07
N ALA A 70 17.99 22.54 -20.62
CA ALA A 70 18.12 21.10 -20.90
C ALA A 70 17.39 20.63 -22.18
N GLY A 71 16.41 21.39 -22.65
CA GLY A 71 15.42 20.97 -23.64
C GLY A 71 14.16 20.39 -23.00
N SER A 72 13.05 20.42 -23.73
CA SER A 72 11.74 19.96 -23.26
C SER A 72 11.70 18.46 -22.98
N ALA A 73 12.20 17.64 -23.92
CA ALA A 73 12.08 16.19 -23.84
C ALA A 73 12.91 15.58 -22.68
N PRO A 74 14.17 15.98 -22.43
CA PRO A 74 14.92 15.47 -21.28
C PRO A 74 14.26 15.77 -19.93
N LEU A 75 13.69 16.96 -19.76
CA LEU A 75 13.01 17.37 -18.54
C LEU A 75 11.69 16.61 -18.33
N ALA A 76 10.87 16.50 -19.39
CA ALA A 76 9.67 15.67 -19.37
C ALA A 76 10.00 14.21 -19.00
N ASN A 77 11.03 13.64 -19.63
CA ASN A 77 11.48 12.28 -19.31
C ASN A 77 12.00 12.14 -17.88
N SER A 78 12.62 13.17 -17.28
CA SER A 78 13.03 13.10 -15.88
C SER A 78 11.84 13.10 -14.93
N LEU A 79 10.82 13.91 -15.19
CA LEU A 79 9.60 13.95 -14.37
C LEU A 79 8.89 12.60 -14.37
N LEU A 80 8.74 11.98 -15.54
CA LEU A 80 8.11 10.66 -15.67
C LEU A 80 8.88 9.53 -14.98
N ARG A 81 10.18 9.71 -14.67
CA ARG A 81 11.00 8.70 -13.99
C ARG A 81 10.98 8.82 -12.46
N LEU A 82 10.49 9.93 -11.90
CA LEU A 82 10.65 10.22 -10.47
C LEU A 82 10.00 9.17 -9.56
N ASP A 83 8.74 8.82 -9.81
CA ASP A 83 8.02 7.86 -8.97
C ASP A 83 8.65 6.46 -9.03
N LEU A 84 9.10 6.06 -10.22
CA LEU A 84 9.82 4.80 -10.40
C LEU A 84 11.16 4.79 -9.65
N ALA A 85 11.92 5.88 -9.73
CA ALA A 85 13.19 6.03 -9.03
C ALA A 85 13.02 6.08 -7.50
N ASN A 86 11.96 6.74 -7.03
CA ASN A 86 11.60 6.78 -5.62
C ASN A 86 11.16 5.40 -5.12
N SER A 87 10.32 4.69 -5.89
CA SER A 87 9.87 3.34 -5.51
C SER A 87 11.02 2.35 -5.43
N THR A 88 12.00 2.41 -6.34
CA THR A 88 13.17 1.54 -6.28
C THR A 88 14.09 1.91 -5.13
N LEU A 89 14.20 3.19 -4.78
CA LEU A 89 14.94 3.63 -3.59
C LEU A 89 14.28 3.13 -2.30
N SER A 90 12.96 3.29 -2.17
CA SER A 90 12.19 2.74 -1.04
C SER A 90 12.40 1.23 -0.91
N GLY A 91 12.39 0.49 -2.02
CA GLY A 91 12.67 -0.95 -1.99
C GLY A 91 14.06 -1.31 -1.45
N VAL A 92 15.09 -0.50 -1.73
CA VAL A 92 16.41 -0.68 -1.11
C VAL A 92 16.37 -0.39 0.39
N PHE A 93 15.65 0.65 0.81
CA PHE A 93 15.49 0.98 2.23
C PHE A 93 14.74 -0.09 2.99
N ASP A 94 13.64 -0.61 2.44
CA ASP A 94 12.85 -1.69 3.04
C ASP A 94 13.69 -2.95 3.22
N TYR A 95 14.52 -3.29 2.21
CA TYR A 95 15.48 -4.39 2.33
C TYR A 95 16.43 -4.18 3.51
N TYR A 96 17.10 -3.03 3.61
CA TYR A 96 18.06 -2.79 4.70
C TYR A 96 17.39 -2.62 6.05
N ASN A 97 16.16 -2.12 6.12
CA ASN A 97 15.36 -2.10 7.35
C ASN A 97 15.13 -3.53 7.88
N GLY A 98 14.81 -4.47 6.99
CA GLY A 98 14.69 -5.89 7.35
C GLY A 98 16.00 -6.54 7.82
N LYS A 99 17.15 -5.91 7.54
CA LYS A 99 18.49 -6.41 7.88
C LYS A 99 19.09 -5.79 9.14
N ILE A 100 18.38 -4.86 9.78
CA ILE A 100 18.84 -4.19 11.02
C ILE A 100 19.06 -5.20 12.15
N ALA A 101 18.11 -6.12 12.36
CA ALA A 101 18.19 -7.14 13.42
C ALA A 101 19.37 -8.12 13.19
N GLU A 102 19.73 -8.38 11.93
CA GLU A 102 20.90 -9.20 11.59
C GLU A 102 22.22 -8.42 11.78
N GLY A 103 22.17 -7.11 12.05
CA GLY A 103 23.35 -6.25 12.10
C GLY A 103 24.01 -6.08 10.74
N LYS A 104 23.24 -5.92 9.66
CA LYS A 104 23.78 -5.78 8.29
C LYS A 104 23.42 -4.42 7.68
N LYS A 105 24.36 -3.84 6.93
CA LYS A 105 24.17 -2.57 6.20
C LYS A 105 25.00 -2.54 4.91
N THR A 106 24.90 -1.48 4.13
CA THR A 106 25.80 -1.23 2.99
C THR A 106 26.55 0.08 3.14
N ASN A 107 27.72 0.18 2.50
CA ASN A 107 28.45 1.43 2.37
C ASN A 107 27.98 2.25 1.16
N ASN A 108 27.29 1.65 0.19
CA ASN A 108 26.76 2.35 -0.98
C ASN A 108 25.46 1.66 -1.46
N PHE A 109 24.34 2.38 -1.48
CA PHE A 109 23.03 1.84 -1.91
C PHE A 109 22.71 2.07 -3.40
N TYR A 110 23.48 2.91 -4.11
CA TYR A 110 23.18 3.28 -5.50
C TYR A 110 23.29 2.12 -6.51
N PRO A 111 24.24 1.17 -6.38
CA PRO A 111 24.25 -0.04 -7.20
C PRO A 111 22.99 -0.88 -7.04
N GLN A 112 22.49 -1.03 -5.81
CA GLN A 112 21.29 -1.78 -5.45
C GLN A 112 20.05 -1.10 -6.02
N GLN A 113 19.93 0.23 -5.88
CA GLN A 113 18.84 0.99 -6.50
C GLN A 113 18.86 0.84 -8.02
N SER A 114 20.04 0.93 -8.63
CA SER A 114 20.20 0.75 -10.09
C SER A 114 19.83 -0.66 -10.53
N PHE A 115 20.14 -1.68 -9.73
CA PHE A 115 19.73 -3.05 -9.97
C PHE A 115 18.21 -3.21 -9.91
N LEU A 116 17.56 -2.71 -8.85
CA LEU A 116 16.09 -2.76 -8.73
C LEU A 116 15.40 -1.99 -9.86
N LEU A 117 15.93 -0.84 -10.26
CA LEU A 117 15.42 -0.07 -11.39
C LEU A 117 15.47 -0.87 -12.69
N LYS A 118 16.59 -1.56 -12.96
CA LYS A 118 16.74 -2.41 -14.15
C LYS A 118 15.84 -3.64 -14.09
N ALA A 119 15.77 -4.31 -12.94
CA ALA A 119 14.90 -5.47 -12.73
C ALA A 119 13.43 -5.12 -12.97
N LEU A 120 12.96 -4.01 -12.38
CA LEU A 120 11.60 -3.51 -12.56
C LEU A 120 11.33 -3.07 -14.01
N SER A 121 12.30 -2.40 -14.65
CA SER A 121 12.18 -2.02 -16.07
C SER A 121 12.06 -3.24 -16.98
N ALA A 122 12.83 -4.30 -16.70
CA ALA A 122 12.74 -5.55 -17.46
C ALA A 122 11.39 -6.24 -17.25
N LYS A 123 10.92 -6.29 -15.99
CA LYS A 123 9.61 -6.85 -15.62
C LYS A 123 8.46 -6.14 -16.35
N GLU A 124 8.50 -4.82 -16.38
CA GLU A 124 7.46 -3.97 -16.98
C GLU A 124 7.70 -3.69 -18.48
N GLN A 125 8.72 -4.34 -19.07
CA GLN A 125 9.11 -4.19 -20.48
C GLN A 125 9.34 -2.73 -20.90
N LEU A 126 9.85 -1.91 -19.98
CA LEU A 126 10.13 -0.50 -20.23
C LEU A 126 11.38 -0.37 -21.10
N PRO A 127 11.34 0.46 -22.16
CA PRO A 127 12.53 0.71 -22.96
C PRO A 127 13.57 1.45 -22.13
N LEU A 128 14.84 1.11 -22.32
CA LEU A 128 15.96 1.78 -21.65
C LEU A 128 16.68 2.73 -22.62
N VAL A 129 17.01 3.92 -22.13
CA VAL A 129 17.90 4.88 -22.77
C VAL A 129 18.98 5.24 -21.76
N ASP A 130 20.26 5.05 -22.12
CA ASP A 130 21.41 5.26 -21.23
C ASP A 130 21.29 4.53 -19.88
N ASP A 131 20.83 3.27 -19.90
CA ASP A 131 20.59 2.46 -18.70
C ASP A 131 19.58 3.07 -17.71
N LEU A 132 18.66 3.90 -18.19
CA LEU A 132 17.53 4.46 -17.45
C LEU A 132 16.22 4.19 -18.18
N PRO A 133 15.12 3.94 -17.46
CA PRO A 133 13.82 3.67 -18.08
C PRO A 133 13.27 4.90 -18.78
N ASN A 134 12.74 4.72 -19.97
CA ASN A 134 12.08 5.76 -20.76
C ASN A 134 10.57 5.52 -20.74
N LEU A 135 9.87 6.20 -19.85
CA LEU A 135 8.44 5.97 -19.60
C LEU A 135 7.58 6.80 -20.55
N SER A 136 6.50 6.20 -21.04
CA SER A 136 5.35 6.95 -21.56
C SER A 136 4.50 7.47 -20.39
N ILE A 137 3.57 8.40 -20.66
CA ILE A 137 2.59 8.85 -19.66
C ILE A 137 1.75 7.67 -19.15
N ASP A 138 1.38 6.75 -20.04
CA ASP A 138 0.58 5.58 -19.65
C ASP A 138 1.38 4.62 -18.76
N ALA A 139 2.67 4.43 -19.05
CA ALA A 139 3.55 3.66 -18.17
C ALA A 139 3.74 4.36 -16.82
N TYR A 140 3.92 5.68 -16.80
CA TYR A 140 4.03 6.48 -15.57
C TYR A 140 2.83 6.30 -14.64
N LYS A 141 1.61 6.33 -15.18
CA LYS A 141 0.38 6.15 -14.39
C LYS A 141 0.29 4.79 -13.70
N LYS A 142 0.95 3.75 -14.24
CA LYS A 142 1.03 2.43 -13.60
C LYS A 142 1.87 2.45 -12.31
N PHE A 143 2.79 3.41 -12.17
CA PHE A 143 3.67 3.53 -10.99
C PHE A 143 3.20 4.58 -9.98
N SER A 144 2.19 5.39 -10.31
CA SER A 144 1.60 6.30 -9.33
C SER A 144 0.92 5.49 -8.22
N LYS A 145 1.21 5.85 -6.97
CA LYS A 145 0.74 5.12 -5.77
C LYS A 145 -0.46 5.76 -5.08
N THR A 146 -0.84 6.97 -5.48
CA THR A 146 -1.91 7.74 -4.85
C THR A 146 -2.42 8.82 -5.80
N LYS A 147 -3.71 9.13 -5.73
CA LYS A 147 -4.28 10.34 -6.34
C LYS A 147 -4.39 11.49 -5.33
N LEU A 148 -4.09 11.22 -4.06
CA LEU A 148 -4.26 12.13 -2.94
C LEU A 148 -2.96 12.89 -2.65
N MET A 149 -3.06 14.22 -2.59
CA MET A 149 -1.94 15.12 -2.28
C MET A 149 -2.26 15.92 -1.03
N LEU A 150 -1.58 15.58 0.07
CA LEU A 150 -1.90 16.03 1.42
C LEU A 150 -1.15 17.28 1.90
N ASP A 151 -0.03 17.63 1.26
CA ASP A 151 0.83 18.69 1.77
C ASP A 151 0.22 20.08 1.51
N ASP A 152 -0.07 20.80 2.58
CA ASP A 152 -0.63 22.17 2.58
C ASP A 152 0.24 23.17 1.80
N GLN A 153 1.54 22.87 1.61
CA GLN A 153 2.48 23.70 0.85
C GLN A 153 2.67 23.29 -0.62
N TRP A 154 2.21 22.09 -1.02
CA TRP A 154 2.40 21.55 -2.39
C TRP A 154 1.09 21.20 -3.12
N SER A 155 -0.07 21.32 -2.45
CA SER A 155 -1.42 21.16 -3.04
C SER A 155 -1.82 22.23 -4.09
N SER A 156 -0.84 22.99 -4.58
CA SER A 156 -0.98 24.00 -5.63
C SER A 156 -0.08 23.73 -6.83
N HIS A 157 0.62 22.60 -6.90
CA HIS A 157 1.44 22.27 -8.05
C HIS A 157 0.61 21.52 -9.10
N PRO A 158 0.82 21.80 -10.40
CA PRO A 158 0.22 21.01 -11.47
C PRO A 158 0.70 19.56 -11.43
N SER A 159 -0.15 18.65 -11.91
CA SER A 159 0.20 17.22 -11.96
C SER A 159 1.41 16.98 -12.87
N THR A 160 2.11 15.86 -12.68
CA THR A 160 3.22 15.46 -13.57
C THR A 160 2.77 15.41 -15.03
N GLU A 161 1.57 14.93 -15.31
CA GLU A 161 1.00 14.88 -16.66
C GLU A 161 0.78 16.27 -17.25
N GLU A 162 0.24 17.21 -16.47
CA GLU A 162 0.05 18.59 -16.91
C GLU A 162 1.39 19.27 -17.23
N ARG A 163 2.40 19.06 -16.35
CA ARG A 163 3.77 19.56 -16.53
C ARG A 163 4.42 19.00 -17.77
N VAL A 164 4.34 17.67 -17.96
CA VAL A 164 4.87 16.97 -19.14
C VAL A 164 4.18 17.46 -20.41
N ALA A 165 2.85 17.58 -20.41
CA ALA A 165 2.11 18.10 -21.56
C ALA A 165 2.54 19.52 -21.93
N ARG A 166 2.69 20.42 -20.94
CA ARG A 166 3.16 21.80 -21.18
C ARG A 166 4.60 21.81 -21.70
N LEU A 167 5.49 21.01 -21.13
CA LEU A 167 6.88 20.87 -21.58
C LEU A 167 6.97 20.38 -23.04
N LEU A 168 6.21 19.35 -23.39
CA LEU A 168 6.17 18.83 -24.76
C LEU A 168 5.59 19.85 -25.76
N ASN A 169 4.62 20.67 -25.33
CA ASN A 169 4.09 21.77 -26.13
C ASN A 169 5.11 22.90 -26.36
N LEU A 170 5.99 23.19 -25.39
CA LEU A 170 7.07 24.16 -25.56
C LEU A 170 8.06 23.74 -26.66
N ASN A 171 8.23 22.42 -26.86
CA ASN A 171 9.03 21.81 -27.93
C ASN A 171 10.45 22.42 -28.07
N LEU A 172 11.08 22.75 -26.94
CA LEU A 172 12.42 23.31 -26.91
C LEU A 172 13.45 22.21 -27.24
N PRO A 173 14.37 22.44 -28.20
CA PRO A 173 15.33 21.43 -28.59
C PRO A 173 16.33 21.15 -27.47
N VAL A 174 16.84 19.93 -27.43
CA VAL A 174 17.99 19.58 -26.60
C VAL A 174 19.18 20.44 -27.03
N ARG A 175 19.80 21.12 -26.07
CA ARG A 175 21.01 21.92 -26.32
C ARG A 175 22.23 21.05 -26.04
N GLY A 176 23.17 21.00 -26.97
CA GLY A 176 24.42 20.24 -26.84
C GLY A 176 24.29 18.76 -27.20
N ASP A 177 25.44 18.08 -27.24
CA ASP A 177 25.55 16.64 -27.49
C ASP A 177 25.89 15.97 -26.15
N TYR A 178 24.86 15.71 -25.36
CA TYR A 178 24.98 15.13 -24.03
C TYR A 178 24.39 13.73 -24.02
N SER A 179 25.21 12.74 -23.67
CA SER A 179 24.80 11.36 -23.47
C SER A 179 25.23 10.86 -22.09
N GLY A 180 24.45 9.95 -21.51
CA GLY A 180 24.75 9.33 -20.22
C GLY A 180 24.05 9.95 -19.02
N LYS A 181 24.33 9.39 -17.84
CA LYS A 181 23.63 9.70 -16.58
C LYS A 181 24.21 10.94 -15.91
N ALA A 182 23.35 11.79 -15.34
CA ALA A 182 23.76 13.00 -14.61
C ALA A 182 24.74 12.71 -13.45
N ILE A 183 24.65 11.53 -12.83
CA ILE A 183 25.57 11.09 -11.78
C ILE A 183 27.04 11.02 -12.25
N ASN A 184 27.27 10.88 -13.56
CA ASN A 184 28.62 10.86 -14.14
C ASN A 184 29.27 12.26 -14.17
N LEU A 185 28.52 13.33 -13.87
CA LEU A 185 29.07 14.68 -13.71
C LEU A 185 29.81 14.86 -12.39
N LEU A 186 29.61 13.95 -11.42
CA LEU A 186 30.30 13.98 -10.14
C LEU A 186 31.74 13.49 -10.31
N LYS A 187 32.71 14.34 -9.92
CA LYS A 187 34.14 14.02 -10.00
C LYS A 187 34.53 12.86 -9.08
N ASP A 188 34.07 12.90 -7.83
CA ASP A 188 34.37 11.92 -6.79
C ASP A 188 33.11 11.09 -6.48
N ARG A 189 32.46 10.60 -7.54
CA ARG A 189 31.15 9.94 -7.49
C ARG A 189 31.02 8.91 -6.37
N SER A 190 31.95 7.95 -6.29
CA SER A 190 31.89 6.87 -5.29
C SER A 190 31.96 7.40 -3.87
N GLU A 191 32.81 8.39 -3.60
CA GLU A 191 32.93 8.99 -2.26
C GLU A 191 31.65 9.75 -1.87
N VAL A 192 31.02 10.45 -2.82
CA VAL A 192 29.75 11.15 -2.58
C VAL A 192 28.62 10.16 -2.32
N GLU A 193 28.54 9.09 -3.11
CA GLU A 193 27.54 8.01 -2.94
C GLU A 193 27.68 7.34 -1.56
N GLU A 194 28.91 7.02 -1.15
CA GLU A 194 29.20 6.41 0.15
C GLU A 194 28.91 7.37 1.31
N MET A 195 29.29 8.65 1.19
CA MET A 195 29.01 9.66 2.21
C MET A 195 27.50 9.84 2.44
N ILE A 196 26.71 9.90 1.37
CA ILE A 196 25.24 10.01 1.48
C ILE A 196 24.68 8.74 2.13
N THR A 197 25.16 7.57 1.72
CA THR A 197 24.75 6.28 2.29
C THR A 197 25.05 6.20 3.78
N GLN A 198 26.27 6.58 4.19
CA GLN A 198 26.68 6.59 5.59
C GLN A 198 25.76 7.47 6.44
N LYS A 199 25.41 8.67 5.96
CA LYS A 199 24.48 9.57 6.66
C LYS A 199 23.11 8.96 6.92
N LEU A 200 22.60 8.13 6.02
CA LEU A 200 21.32 7.44 6.23
C LEU A 200 21.42 6.38 7.34
N PHE A 201 22.55 5.68 7.43
CA PHE A 201 22.77 4.64 8.45
C PHE A 201 23.26 5.17 9.80
N GLU A 202 23.70 6.43 9.89
CA GLU A 202 24.19 7.05 11.14
C GLU A 202 23.15 7.06 12.28
N THR A 203 21.86 7.13 11.94
CA THR A 203 20.77 7.16 12.92
C THR A 203 20.26 5.78 13.33
N VAL A 204 20.76 4.71 12.69
CA VAL A 204 20.30 3.34 12.94
C VAL A 204 21.05 2.76 14.14
N THR A 205 20.31 2.21 15.09
CA THR A 205 20.88 1.52 16.26
C THR A 205 20.95 0.03 15.97
N TYR A 206 22.13 -0.56 16.12
CA TYR A 206 22.36 -1.99 15.96
C TYR A 206 22.73 -2.62 17.31
N GLU A 207 22.28 -3.85 17.56
CA GLU A 207 22.64 -4.60 18.77
C GLU A 207 24.13 -4.97 18.81
N GLN A 208 24.72 -5.13 17.63
CA GLN A 208 26.12 -5.48 17.40
C GLN A 208 26.74 -4.63 16.29
N GLU A 209 28.07 -4.61 16.20
CA GLU A 209 28.77 -3.88 15.15
C GLU A 209 28.30 -4.36 13.76
N PRO A 210 27.77 -3.47 12.91
CA PRO A 210 27.12 -3.90 11.69
C PRO A 210 28.12 -4.35 10.62
N VAL A 211 27.82 -5.47 9.97
CA VAL A 211 28.59 -6.02 8.85
C VAL A 211 28.16 -5.35 7.55
N LEU A 212 29.15 -5.01 6.72
CA LEU A 212 28.92 -4.51 5.37
C LEU A 212 28.59 -5.66 4.42
N ILE A 213 27.42 -5.57 3.79
CA ILE A 213 27.01 -6.45 2.70
C ILE A 213 26.99 -5.69 1.38
N GLY A 214 27.48 -6.35 0.34
CA GLY A 214 27.64 -5.79 -1.00
C GLY A 214 26.50 -6.16 -1.94
N MET A 215 26.69 -5.82 -3.22
CA MET A 215 25.72 -6.09 -4.29
C MET A 215 25.44 -7.58 -4.49
N ASP A 216 26.43 -8.46 -4.29
CA ASP A 216 26.28 -9.90 -4.52
C ASP A 216 25.25 -10.50 -3.56
N GLU A 217 25.40 -10.26 -2.25
CA GLU A 217 24.44 -10.72 -1.23
C GLU A 217 23.06 -10.07 -1.45
N PHE A 218 23.02 -8.76 -1.75
CA PHE A 218 21.76 -8.09 -2.08
C PHE A 218 21.04 -8.74 -3.27
N SER A 219 21.76 -9.04 -4.35
CA SER A 219 21.17 -9.64 -5.55
C SER A 219 20.73 -11.08 -5.34
N TYR A 220 21.45 -11.83 -4.50
CA TYR A 220 21.08 -13.18 -4.11
C TYR A 220 19.80 -13.17 -3.27
N ASP A 221 19.77 -12.37 -2.20
CA ASP A 221 18.59 -12.23 -1.36
C ASP A 221 17.38 -11.74 -2.17
N TYR A 222 17.58 -10.77 -3.07
CA TYR A 222 16.52 -10.32 -3.96
C TYR A 222 16.02 -11.44 -4.86
N ALA A 223 16.90 -12.26 -5.43
CA ALA A 223 16.48 -13.40 -6.25
C ALA A 223 15.72 -14.46 -5.45
N GLU A 224 16.06 -14.69 -4.18
CA GLU A 224 15.27 -15.53 -3.27
C GLU A 224 13.89 -14.89 -2.99
N LEU A 225 13.83 -13.59 -2.74
CA LEU A 225 12.55 -12.86 -2.59
C LEU A 225 11.68 -12.93 -3.85
N GLU A 226 12.29 -12.87 -5.05
CA GLU A 226 11.57 -13.06 -6.31
C GLU A 226 11.04 -14.48 -6.49
N ARG A 227 11.69 -15.49 -5.87
CA ARG A 227 11.08 -16.83 -5.83
C ARG A 227 9.79 -16.80 -5.05
N ASP A 228 9.66 -15.98 -4.01
CA ASP A 228 8.42 -15.84 -3.24
C ASP A 228 7.41 -14.85 -3.86
N ARG A 229 7.35 -14.78 -5.20
CA ARG A 229 6.32 -14.06 -5.95
C ARG A 229 5.50 -14.98 -6.85
N TYR A 230 4.36 -14.48 -7.30
CA TYR A 230 3.54 -15.15 -8.31
C TYR A 230 4.13 -14.97 -9.73
N PRO A 231 3.80 -15.87 -10.67
CA PRO A 231 4.33 -15.82 -12.04
C PRO A 231 4.07 -14.48 -12.73
N ILE A 232 5.13 -13.92 -13.30
CA ILE A 232 5.14 -12.60 -13.96
C ILE A 232 4.17 -12.49 -15.14
N ILE A 233 3.83 -13.62 -15.79
CA ILE A 233 2.90 -13.67 -16.92
C ILE A 233 1.53 -13.08 -16.57
N PHE A 234 1.14 -13.13 -15.29
CA PHE A 234 -0.11 -12.57 -14.79
C PHE A 234 -0.05 -11.08 -14.44
N ARG A 235 1.10 -10.42 -14.65
CA ARG A 235 1.26 -8.96 -14.52
C ARG A 235 0.79 -8.43 -13.16
N GLY A 236 1.08 -9.16 -12.08
CA GLY A 236 0.71 -8.79 -10.71
C GLY A 236 -0.77 -8.96 -10.38
N TYR A 237 -1.60 -9.52 -11.27
CA TYR A 237 -3.04 -9.68 -11.03
C TYR A 237 -3.35 -10.40 -9.71
N PHE A 238 -2.62 -11.48 -9.45
CA PHE A 238 -2.81 -12.31 -8.27
C PHE A 238 -2.09 -11.80 -7.02
N ASP A 239 -1.33 -10.70 -7.11
CA ASP A 239 -0.78 -10.04 -5.92
C ASP A 239 -1.95 -9.51 -5.06
N GLU A 240 -3.00 -9.00 -5.71
CA GLU A 240 -4.19 -8.41 -5.08
C GLU A 240 -5.44 -9.32 -5.13
N ARG A 241 -5.47 -10.32 -6.02
CA ARG A 241 -6.64 -11.18 -6.27
C ARG A 241 -6.40 -12.63 -5.91
N ASN A 242 -7.43 -13.33 -5.42
CA ASN A 242 -7.41 -14.78 -5.19
C ASN A 242 -7.95 -15.55 -6.40
N LEU A 243 -7.71 -16.87 -6.45
CA LEU A 243 -8.33 -17.69 -7.49
C LEU A 243 -9.84 -17.80 -7.21
N TYR A 244 -10.64 -17.87 -8.27
CA TYR A 244 -12.08 -18.07 -8.17
C TYR A 244 -12.41 -19.41 -7.49
N VAL A 245 -13.22 -19.37 -6.42
CA VAL A 245 -13.59 -20.53 -5.59
C VAL A 245 -15.07 -20.89 -5.64
N ASP A 246 -15.90 -20.03 -6.24
CA ASP A 246 -17.37 -20.21 -6.31
C ASP A 246 -17.80 -21.09 -7.50
N PHE A 247 -16.96 -22.03 -7.92
CA PHE A 247 -17.29 -23.08 -8.87
C PHE A 247 -17.94 -24.27 -8.17
N THR A 248 -18.67 -25.08 -8.94
CA THR A 248 -19.30 -26.34 -8.51
C THR A 248 -18.51 -27.55 -8.99
N ASP A 249 -18.76 -28.72 -8.41
CA ASP A 249 -18.19 -29.97 -8.91
C ASP A 249 -18.65 -30.28 -10.33
N GLU A 250 -19.85 -29.82 -10.71
CA GLU A 250 -20.40 -29.97 -12.06
C GLU A 250 -19.60 -29.16 -13.09
N ASP A 251 -19.18 -27.94 -12.74
CA ASP A 251 -18.33 -27.11 -13.61
C ASP A 251 -17.01 -27.81 -13.98
N LEU A 252 -16.49 -28.65 -13.09
CA LEU A 252 -15.26 -29.44 -13.31
C LEU A 252 -15.51 -30.79 -14.00
N GLN A 253 -16.70 -31.37 -13.86
CA GLN A 253 -17.09 -32.64 -14.49
C GLN A 253 -17.57 -32.46 -15.94
N HIS A 254 -18.25 -31.35 -16.20
CA HIS A 254 -18.85 -31.01 -17.48
C HIS A 254 -18.42 -29.59 -17.89
N PRO A 255 -17.14 -29.39 -18.24
CA PRO A 255 -16.61 -28.07 -18.54
C PRO A 255 -17.27 -27.48 -19.78
N VAL A 256 -17.95 -26.34 -19.62
CA VAL A 256 -18.49 -25.53 -20.71
C VAL A 256 -17.53 -24.38 -21.00
N VAL A 257 -16.84 -24.43 -22.15
CA VAL A 257 -15.66 -23.58 -22.43
C VAL A 257 -15.72 -22.81 -23.76
N ASP A 258 -16.87 -22.85 -24.45
CA ASP A 258 -17.02 -22.25 -25.78
C ASP A 258 -16.89 -20.72 -25.75
N ASP A 259 -17.35 -20.07 -24.67
CA ASP A 259 -17.34 -18.61 -24.49
C ASP A 259 -16.14 -18.07 -23.69
N ALA A 260 -15.08 -18.86 -23.47
CA ALA A 260 -13.93 -18.38 -22.68
C ALA A 260 -13.11 -17.35 -23.46
N LEU A 261 -12.88 -16.19 -22.82
CA LEU A 261 -12.02 -15.10 -23.31
C LEU A 261 -10.58 -15.56 -23.54
N SER A 262 -9.85 -14.83 -24.39
CA SER A 262 -8.42 -15.03 -24.61
C SER A 262 -7.56 -14.52 -23.46
N PHE A 263 -6.29 -14.91 -23.43
CA PHE A 263 -5.35 -14.48 -22.41
C PHE A 263 -5.18 -12.95 -22.41
N GLU A 264 -5.04 -12.35 -23.59
CA GLU A 264 -4.90 -10.90 -23.77
C GLU A 264 -6.15 -10.12 -23.38
N GLU A 265 -7.35 -10.71 -23.53
CA GLU A 265 -8.59 -10.09 -23.06
C GLU A 265 -8.68 -10.08 -21.52
N ILE A 266 -8.11 -11.09 -20.86
CA ILE A 266 -8.16 -11.24 -19.39
C ILE A 266 -7.02 -10.47 -18.69
N PHE A 267 -5.79 -10.59 -19.20
CA PHE A 267 -4.57 -10.04 -18.61
C PHE A 267 -3.96 -8.91 -19.45
N GLY A 268 -4.72 -8.35 -20.40
CA GLY A 268 -4.33 -7.18 -21.19
C GLY A 268 -4.07 -5.94 -20.33
N GLU A 269 -3.69 -4.83 -20.98
CA GLU A 269 -3.33 -3.59 -20.26
C GLU A 269 -4.45 -3.06 -19.36
N ASN A 270 -5.71 -3.22 -19.78
CA ASN A 270 -6.87 -2.79 -19.00
C ASN A 270 -6.98 -3.51 -17.63
N SER A 271 -6.53 -4.77 -17.56
CA SER A 271 -6.64 -5.58 -16.34
C SER A 271 -5.72 -5.08 -15.23
N ALA A 272 -4.46 -4.78 -15.57
CA ALA A 272 -3.51 -4.18 -14.63
C ALA A 272 -3.95 -2.77 -14.19
N ALA A 273 -4.57 -2.00 -15.10
CA ALA A 273 -5.09 -0.67 -14.79
C ALA A 273 -6.26 -0.69 -13.78
N ASP A 274 -7.17 -1.66 -13.89
CA ASP A 274 -8.28 -1.83 -12.95
C ASP A 274 -7.79 -2.16 -11.54
N ILE A 275 -6.83 -3.10 -11.41
CA ILE A 275 -6.24 -3.46 -10.12
C ILE A 275 -5.52 -2.27 -9.50
N ASN A 276 -4.67 -1.58 -10.26
CA ASN A 276 -3.97 -0.41 -9.75
C ASN A 276 -4.98 0.68 -9.30
N SER A 277 -6.05 0.87 -10.07
CA SER A 277 -7.12 1.81 -9.71
C SER A 277 -7.84 1.43 -8.43
N LEU A 278 -8.04 0.13 -8.17
CA LEU A 278 -8.62 -0.37 -6.93
C LEU A 278 -7.68 -0.12 -5.75
N VAL A 279 -6.40 -0.51 -5.86
CA VAL A 279 -5.39 -0.34 -4.80
C VAL A 279 -5.25 1.13 -4.42
N ILE A 280 -5.13 2.03 -5.41
CA ILE A 280 -5.08 3.48 -5.19
C ILE A 280 -6.35 3.96 -4.48
N ALA A 281 -7.54 3.57 -4.95
CA ALA A 281 -8.79 4.03 -4.36
C ALA A 281 -8.95 3.57 -2.90
N VAL A 282 -8.57 2.33 -2.57
CA VAL A 282 -8.60 1.81 -1.20
C VAL A 282 -7.61 2.54 -0.31
N SER A 283 -6.37 2.71 -0.76
CA SER A 283 -5.32 3.43 -0.02
C SER A 283 -5.69 4.90 0.24
N ASP A 284 -6.18 5.59 -0.78
CA ASP A 284 -6.63 6.97 -0.68
C ASP A 284 -7.84 7.10 0.26
N LYS A 285 -8.79 6.15 0.19
CA LYS A 285 -9.92 6.09 1.13
C LYS A 285 -9.45 5.96 2.58
N MET A 286 -8.55 5.02 2.88
CA MET A 286 -8.01 4.83 4.23
C MET A 286 -7.33 6.10 4.75
N THR A 287 -6.66 6.83 3.87
CA THR A 287 -6.02 8.10 4.23
C THR A 287 -7.04 9.20 4.51
N LEU A 288 -8.10 9.27 3.70
CA LEU A 288 -9.22 10.20 3.91
C LEU A 288 -10.00 9.89 5.19
N GLU A 289 -10.23 8.62 5.52
CA GLU A 289 -10.85 8.21 6.79
C GLU A 289 -10.04 8.73 8.00
N ARG A 290 -8.70 8.72 7.92
CA ARG A 290 -7.85 9.32 8.97
C ARG A 290 -7.98 10.85 9.08
N ILE A 291 -8.32 11.54 7.99
CA ILE A 291 -8.62 12.98 8.02
C ILE A 291 -10.00 13.20 8.66
N ASP A 292 -11.00 12.40 8.28
CA ASP A 292 -12.36 12.48 8.83
C ASP A 292 -12.39 12.21 10.34
N ASP A 293 -11.64 11.21 10.79
CA ASP A 293 -11.49 10.84 12.21
C ASP A 293 -10.66 11.85 13.02
N GLY A 294 -10.10 12.90 12.37
CA GLY A 294 -9.27 13.92 13.00
C GLY A 294 -7.89 13.43 13.45
N VAL A 295 -7.45 12.25 12.99
CA VAL A 295 -6.09 11.73 13.23
C VAL A 295 -5.05 12.55 12.47
N LEU A 296 -5.41 13.03 11.28
CA LEU A 296 -4.60 13.94 10.46
C LEU A 296 -5.24 15.33 10.44
N ASP A 297 -4.54 16.34 10.99
CA ASP A 297 -4.98 17.75 10.94
C ASP A 297 -4.67 18.36 9.56
N ILE A 298 -5.53 18.08 8.58
CA ILE A 298 -5.42 18.57 7.20
C ILE A 298 -6.65 19.39 6.86
N LYS A 299 -6.44 20.66 6.50
CA LYS A 299 -7.53 21.62 6.21
C LYS A 299 -8.00 21.55 4.77
N THR A 300 -7.06 21.40 3.84
CA THR A 300 -7.35 21.25 2.41
C THR A 300 -6.34 20.30 1.78
N PHE A 301 -6.76 19.57 0.76
CA PHE A 301 -5.93 18.64 0.01
C PHE A 301 -6.41 18.59 -1.44
N ASP A 302 -5.62 17.97 -2.31
CA ASP A 302 -6.02 17.69 -3.70
C ASP A 302 -6.26 16.20 -3.89
N TYR A 303 -7.29 15.87 -4.67
CA TYR A 303 -7.56 14.51 -5.13
C TYR A 303 -7.81 14.54 -6.64
N ASP A 304 -6.93 13.88 -7.39
CA ASP A 304 -7.00 13.78 -8.86
C ASP A 304 -7.05 15.14 -9.58
N GLY A 305 -6.35 16.14 -9.05
CA GLY A 305 -6.29 17.51 -9.59
C GLY A 305 -7.47 18.41 -9.18
N VAL A 306 -8.35 17.92 -8.31
CA VAL A 306 -9.47 18.67 -7.73
C VAL A 306 -9.19 18.93 -6.25
N LYS A 307 -9.33 20.19 -5.83
CA LYS A 307 -9.13 20.60 -4.44
C LYS A 307 -10.37 20.35 -3.58
N TYR A 308 -10.16 19.78 -2.41
CA TYR A 308 -11.15 19.48 -1.39
C TYR A 308 -10.76 20.13 -0.06
N SER A 309 -11.74 20.36 0.80
CA SER A 309 -11.58 20.71 2.21
C SER A 309 -11.89 19.52 3.11
N SER A 310 -11.52 19.61 4.39
CA SER A 310 -11.90 18.59 5.38
C SER A 310 -13.42 18.37 5.46
N ALA A 311 -14.23 19.38 5.14
CA ALA A 311 -15.68 19.27 5.11
C ALA A 311 -16.21 18.43 3.93
N ASP A 312 -15.43 18.26 2.87
CA ASP A 312 -15.80 17.49 1.67
C ASP A 312 -15.39 16.01 1.78
N VAL A 313 -14.60 15.65 2.79
CA VAL A 313 -14.06 14.29 3.01
C VAL A 313 -15.16 13.22 3.05
N PRO A 314 -16.29 13.40 3.77
CA PRO A 314 -17.33 12.37 3.80
C PRO A 314 -17.94 12.08 2.42
N GLU A 315 -18.10 13.10 1.57
CA GLU A 315 -18.62 12.93 0.21
C GLU A 315 -17.61 12.24 -0.70
N LEU A 316 -16.34 12.60 -0.57
CA LEU A 316 -15.26 11.96 -1.33
C LEU A 316 -15.05 10.48 -0.94
N ILE A 317 -15.14 10.15 0.35
CA ILE A 317 -15.13 8.76 0.83
C ILE A 317 -16.27 7.99 0.17
N LYS A 318 -17.50 8.52 0.19
CA LYS A 318 -18.66 7.88 -0.44
C LYS A 318 -18.48 7.68 -1.96
N PHE A 319 -17.89 8.66 -2.64
CA PHE A 319 -17.54 8.53 -4.06
C PHE A 319 -16.56 7.38 -4.28
N LEU A 320 -15.51 7.29 -3.45
CA LEU A 320 -14.51 6.22 -3.54
C LEU A 320 -15.10 4.84 -3.22
N GLU A 321 -16.01 4.73 -2.25
CA GLU A 321 -16.71 3.47 -1.95
C GLU A 321 -17.50 2.96 -3.16
N GLY A 322 -18.22 3.85 -3.85
CA GLY A 322 -18.92 3.49 -5.09
C GLY A 322 -17.97 3.02 -6.20
N LYS A 323 -16.83 3.70 -6.33
CA LYS A 323 -15.78 3.33 -7.31
C LYS A 323 -15.14 1.98 -6.98
N ILE A 324 -14.78 1.76 -5.71
CA ILE A 324 -14.21 0.50 -5.20
C ILE A 324 -15.18 -0.64 -5.49
N SER A 325 -16.45 -0.50 -5.11
CA SER A 325 -17.47 -1.53 -5.35
C SER A 325 -17.65 -1.86 -6.84
N SER A 326 -17.63 -0.85 -7.72
CA SER A 326 -17.71 -1.08 -9.17
C SER A 326 -16.47 -1.80 -9.73
N LEU A 327 -15.28 -1.49 -9.21
CA LEU A 327 -14.03 -2.14 -9.61
C LEU A 327 -13.97 -3.58 -9.11
N GLU A 328 -14.38 -3.82 -7.85
CA GLU A 328 -14.49 -5.16 -7.26
C GLU A 328 -15.43 -6.05 -8.07
N GLN A 329 -16.62 -5.57 -8.44
CA GLN A 329 -17.54 -6.32 -9.28
C GLN A 329 -16.92 -6.69 -10.64
N THR A 330 -16.24 -5.74 -11.29
CA THR A 330 -15.55 -5.99 -12.57
C THR A 330 -14.46 -7.05 -12.42
N LEU A 331 -13.71 -7.02 -11.31
CA LEU A 331 -12.65 -7.97 -11.02
C LEU A 331 -13.19 -9.35 -10.62
N ASP A 332 -14.33 -9.43 -9.93
CA ASP A 332 -15.00 -10.68 -9.59
C ASP A 332 -15.48 -11.43 -10.85
N GLU A 333 -16.06 -10.69 -11.81
CA GLU A 333 -16.44 -11.24 -13.11
C GLU A 333 -15.21 -11.75 -13.87
N ARG A 334 -14.11 -11.01 -13.80
CA ARG A 334 -12.84 -11.40 -14.42
C ARG A 334 -12.24 -12.65 -13.77
N ASP A 335 -12.28 -12.78 -12.45
CA ASP A 335 -11.80 -13.97 -11.75
C ASP A 335 -12.52 -15.25 -12.23
N LYS A 336 -13.83 -15.13 -12.51
CA LYS A 336 -14.61 -16.22 -13.11
C LYS A 336 -14.16 -16.54 -14.53
N ASP A 337 -13.86 -15.52 -15.34
CA ASP A 337 -13.40 -15.73 -16.71
C ASP A 337 -11.97 -16.28 -16.77
N VAL A 338 -11.09 -15.90 -15.84
CA VAL A 338 -9.78 -16.52 -15.60
C VAL A 338 -9.96 -18.02 -15.34
N PHE A 339 -10.87 -18.39 -14.45
CA PHE A 339 -11.16 -19.80 -14.15
C PHE A 339 -11.62 -20.57 -15.39
N LYS A 340 -12.60 -20.05 -16.14
CA LYS A 340 -13.08 -20.67 -17.38
C LYS A 340 -11.98 -20.82 -18.42
N PHE A 341 -11.12 -19.82 -18.55
CA PHE A 341 -9.99 -19.85 -19.48
C PHE A 341 -9.02 -20.98 -19.14
N PHE A 342 -8.63 -21.12 -17.87
CA PHE A 342 -7.73 -22.20 -17.48
C PHE A 342 -8.38 -23.57 -17.49
N LEU A 343 -9.68 -23.66 -17.21
CA LEU A 343 -10.46 -24.88 -17.41
C LEU A 343 -10.44 -25.31 -18.89
N LYS A 344 -10.60 -24.37 -19.82
CA LYS A 344 -10.47 -24.61 -21.27
C LYS A 344 -9.08 -25.11 -21.65
N GLN A 345 -8.01 -24.48 -21.13
CA GLN A 345 -6.65 -24.94 -21.40
C GLN A 345 -6.41 -26.35 -20.85
N ALA A 346 -6.89 -26.63 -19.64
CA ALA A 346 -6.74 -27.94 -19.02
C ALA A 346 -7.45 -29.04 -19.83
N VAL A 347 -8.65 -28.78 -20.37
CA VAL A 347 -9.34 -29.70 -21.28
C VAL A 347 -8.55 -29.89 -22.58
N ALA A 348 -8.09 -28.80 -23.20
CA ALA A 348 -7.39 -28.84 -24.49
C ALA A 348 -6.02 -29.54 -24.42
N GLN A 349 -5.38 -29.55 -23.25
CA GLN A 349 -4.05 -30.11 -23.02
C GLN A 349 -4.07 -31.46 -22.29
N ASP A 350 -5.25 -32.06 -22.06
CA ASP A 350 -5.42 -33.31 -21.30
C ASP A 350 -4.88 -33.23 -19.85
N ARG A 351 -5.05 -32.07 -19.22
CA ARG A 351 -4.63 -31.75 -17.83
C ARG A 351 -5.81 -31.50 -16.89
N LEU A 352 -7.02 -31.90 -17.28
CA LEU A 352 -8.24 -31.62 -16.52
C LEU A 352 -8.21 -32.25 -15.11
N LEU A 353 -7.65 -33.46 -14.98
CA LEU A 353 -7.53 -34.13 -13.67
C LEU A 353 -6.65 -33.33 -12.71
N ASP A 354 -5.44 -32.96 -13.15
CA ASP A 354 -4.52 -32.14 -12.36
C ASP A 354 -5.17 -30.80 -11.97
N PHE A 355 -5.78 -30.10 -12.93
CA PHE A 355 -6.45 -28.83 -12.67
C PHE A 355 -7.57 -28.97 -11.63
N LYS A 356 -8.37 -30.03 -11.73
CA LYS A 356 -9.44 -30.33 -10.76
C LYS A 356 -8.88 -30.58 -9.37
N GLU A 357 -7.82 -31.37 -9.23
CA GLU A 357 -7.18 -31.65 -7.95
C GLU A 357 -6.64 -30.37 -7.31
N TYR A 358 -5.92 -29.55 -8.08
CA TYR A 358 -5.42 -28.25 -7.65
C TYR A 358 -6.53 -27.31 -7.17
N MET A 359 -7.58 -27.12 -7.97
CA MET A 359 -8.65 -26.17 -7.65
C MET A 359 -9.48 -26.62 -6.45
N LEU A 360 -9.76 -27.92 -6.30
CA LEU A 360 -10.47 -28.45 -5.13
C LEU A 360 -9.64 -28.31 -3.85
N CYS A 361 -8.34 -28.64 -3.92
CA CYS A 361 -7.41 -28.43 -2.81
C CYS A 361 -7.40 -26.95 -2.40
N TYR A 362 -7.21 -26.04 -3.36
CA TYR A 362 -7.21 -24.61 -3.10
C TYR A 362 -8.50 -24.10 -2.49
N LYS A 363 -9.66 -24.51 -3.03
CA LYS A 363 -10.97 -24.11 -2.50
C LYS A 363 -11.11 -24.50 -1.03
N SER A 364 -10.68 -25.70 -0.66
CA SER A 364 -10.71 -26.16 0.74
C SER A 364 -9.77 -25.34 1.64
N THR A 365 -8.53 -25.08 1.20
CA THR A 365 -7.57 -24.27 1.97
C THR A 365 -8.00 -22.82 2.08
N TYR A 366 -8.57 -22.24 1.02
CA TYR A 366 -9.08 -20.88 1.04
C TYR A 366 -10.22 -20.71 2.05
N GLN A 367 -11.13 -21.70 2.13
CA GLN A 367 -12.19 -21.71 3.15
C GLN A 367 -11.62 -21.82 4.57
N LYS A 368 -10.62 -22.70 4.80
CA LYS A 368 -9.90 -22.79 6.08
C LYS A 368 -9.27 -21.43 6.44
N MET A 369 -8.51 -20.84 5.51
CA MET A 369 -7.85 -19.55 5.69
C MET A 369 -8.86 -18.44 6.02
N LYS A 370 -10.01 -18.38 5.35
CA LYS A 370 -11.04 -17.37 5.64
C LYS A 370 -11.61 -17.51 7.05
N SER A 371 -11.84 -18.74 7.52
CA SER A 371 -12.24 -19.01 8.91
C SER A 371 -11.18 -18.52 9.89
N GLN A 372 -9.93 -18.91 9.67
CA GLN A 372 -8.79 -18.52 10.50
C GLN A 372 -8.59 -17.01 10.54
N GLN A 373 -8.68 -16.35 9.39
CA GLN A 373 -8.59 -14.89 9.28
C GLN A 373 -9.68 -14.20 10.09
N GLN A 374 -10.93 -14.69 10.04
CA GLN A 374 -12.01 -14.12 10.85
C GLN A 374 -11.72 -14.25 12.35
N VAL A 375 -11.26 -15.41 12.80
CA VAL A 375 -10.91 -15.64 14.21
C VAL A 375 -9.76 -14.73 14.66
N TYR A 376 -8.75 -14.53 13.80
CA TYR A 376 -7.68 -13.57 14.04
C TYR A 376 -8.20 -12.12 14.15
N ILE A 377 -9.01 -11.68 13.18
CA ILE A 377 -9.59 -10.32 13.14
C ILE A 377 -10.44 -10.06 14.38
N ASP A 378 -11.29 -11.02 14.77
CA ASP A 378 -12.14 -10.89 15.94
C ASP A 378 -11.31 -10.67 17.21
N LEU A 379 -10.25 -11.47 17.39
CA LEU A 379 -9.37 -11.38 18.56
C LEU A 379 -8.54 -10.08 18.57
N ILE A 380 -7.97 -9.67 17.43
CA ILE A 380 -7.27 -8.39 17.30
C ILE A 380 -8.20 -7.21 17.60
N ASN A 381 -9.41 -7.21 17.03
CA ASN A 381 -10.41 -6.16 17.30
C ASN A 381 -10.80 -6.14 18.78
N GLY A 382 -10.93 -7.32 19.40
CA GLY A 382 -11.16 -7.46 20.84
C GLY A 382 -10.06 -6.87 21.71
N THR A 383 -8.83 -6.71 21.20
CA THR A 383 -7.68 -6.19 21.97
C THR A 383 -7.36 -4.71 21.71
N GLN A 384 -8.06 -4.03 20.78
CA GLN A 384 -7.78 -2.63 20.43
C GLN A 384 -7.84 -1.66 21.63
N PHE A 385 -8.62 -1.97 22.67
CA PHE A 385 -8.71 -1.14 23.88
C PHE A 385 -7.37 -1.04 24.63
N LEU A 386 -6.45 -2.00 24.45
CA LEU A 386 -5.11 -1.99 25.06
C LEU A 386 -4.24 -0.84 24.53
N GLN A 387 -4.55 -0.33 23.34
CA GLN A 387 -3.80 0.76 22.70
C GLN A 387 -4.32 2.15 23.09
N LYS A 388 -5.36 2.22 23.94
CA LYS A 388 -6.01 3.47 24.34
C LYS A 388 -6.07 3.57 25.86
N THR A 389 -6.13 4.80 26.39
CA THR A 389 -6.39 5.02 27.81
C THR A 389 -7.82 4.58 28.13
N THR A 390 -7.95 3.43 28.81
CA THR A 390 -9.24 2.77 29.09
C THR A 390 -9.45 2.65 30.61
N PRO A 391 -10.64 2.96 31.16
CA PRO A 391 -10.92 2.79 32.60
C PRO A 391 -10.76 1.33 33.07
N PHE A 392 -10.25 1.11 34.29
CA PHE A 392 -10.00 -0.24 34.82
C PHE A 392 -11.22 -1.16 34.84
N SER A 393 -12.40 -0.63 35.16
CA SER A 393 -13.65 -1.38 35.13
C SER A 393 -14.04 -1.82 33.72
N GLU A 394 -13.72 -1.01 32.70
CA GLU A 394 -13.92 -1.37 31.31
C GLU A 394 -12.88 -2.38 30.83
N ILE A 395 -11.61 -2.22 31.23
CA ILE A 395 -10.54 -3.18 30.93
C ILE A 395 -10.93 -4.59 31.41
N ALA A 396 -11.39 -4.73 32.65
CA ALA A 396 -11.82 -6.03 33.18
C ALA A 396 -12.92 -6.67 32.33
N ARG A 397 -13.94 -5.89 31.93
CA ARG A 397 -15.03 -6.37 31.07
C ARG A 397 -14.56 -6.75 29.67
N ARG A 398 -13.70 -5.93 29.05
CA ARG A 398 -13.14 -6.19 27.71
C ARG A 398 -12.25 -7.43 27.71
N ILE A 399 -11.51 -7.67 28.80
CA ILE A 399 -10.71 -8.89 28.94
C ILE A 399 -11.59 -10.13 29.01
N GLU A 400 -12.74 -10.08 29.68
CA GLU A 400 -13.70 -11.21 29.63
C GLU A 400 -14.21 -11.47 28.20
N GLU A 401 -14.40 -10.43 27.39
CA GLU A 401 -14.74 -10.56 25.96
C GLU A 401 -13.57 -11.21 25.20
N VAL A 402 -12.33 -10.75 25.41
CA VAL A 402 -11.11 -11.36 24.83
C VAL A 402 -10.98 -12.84 25.20
N LYS A 403 -11.21 -13.22 26.47
CA LYS A 403 -11.16 -14.62 26.91
C LYS A 403 -12.16 -15.51 26.15
N LYS A 404 -13.31 -14.98 25.73
CA LYS A 404 -14.28 -15.72 24.91
C LYS A 404 -13.78 -15.89 23.49
N LEU A 405 -13.15 -14.87 22.92
CA LEU A 405 -12.56 -14.89 21.58
C LEU A 405 -11.31 -15.78 21.50
N GLU A 406 -10.58 -15.95 22.59
CA GLU A 406 -9.46 -16.91 22.67
C GLU A 406 -9.90 -18.36 22.47
N VAL A 407 -11.14 -18.73 22.79
CA VAL A 407 -11.61 -20.12 22.69
C VAL A 407 -11.55 -20.64 21.25
N PRO A 408 -12.22 -20.02 20.26
CA PRO A 408 -12.09 -20.43 18.87
C PRO A 408 -10.65 -20.26 18.34
N PHE A 409 -9.92 -19.23 18.77
CA PHE A 409 -8.54 -19.02 18.35
C PHE A 409 -7.59 -20.14 18.80
N LYS A 410 -7.68 -20.56 20.06
CA LYS A 410 -6.91 -21.69 20.58
C LYS A 410 -7.26 -23.00 19.89
N GLU A 411 -8.50 -23.18 19.47
CA GLU A 411 -8.91 -24.35 18.71
C GLU A 411 -8.29 -24.37 17.31
N GLU A 412 -8.30 -23.25 16.60
CA GLU A 412 -7.64 -23.15 15.30
C GLU A 412 -6.13 -23.38 15.39
N ILE A 413 -5.45 -22.90 16.44
CA ILE A 413 -4.03 -23.23 16.67
C ILE A 413 -3.83 -24.74 16.83
N ARG A 414 -4.68 -25.43 17.60
CA ARG A 414 -4.56 -26.90 17.76
C ARG A 414 -4.73 -27.60 16.41
N LEU A 415 -5.75 -27.21 15.64
CA LEU A 415 -5.98 -27.76 14.31
C LEU A 415 -4.78 -27.53 13.39
N MET A 416 -4.17 -26.33 13.40
CA MET A 416 -2.93 -26.06 12.64
C MET A 416 -1.75 -26.93 13.09
N LEU A 417 -1.59 -27.16 14.39
CA LEU A 417 -0.48 -27.97 14.92
C LEU A 417 -0.62 -29.47 14.61
N GLU A 418 -1.84 -29.95 14.36
CA GLU A 418 -2.17 -31.34 14.04
C GLU A 418 -2.26 -31.61 12.53
N ASP A 419 -2.55 -30.59 11.72
CA ASP A 419 -2.71 -30.72 10.27
C ASP A 419 -1.33 -30.78 9.57
N PRO A 420 -0.99 -31.90 8.88
CA PRO A 420 0.29 -32.10 8.22
C PRO A 420 0.63 -31.01 7.19
N ASP A 421 -0.37 -30.38 6.58
CA ASP A 421 -0.17 -29.34 5.57
C ASP A 421 0.55 -28.10 6.16
N TYR A 422 0.41 -27.86 7.47
CA TYR A 422 1.07 -26.76 8.17
C TYR A 422 2.45 -27.11 8.74
N ALA A 423 2.83 -28.39 8.76
CA ALA A 423 4.06 -28.84 9.44
C ALA A 423 5.32 -28.15 8.91
N GLU A 424 5.38 -27.89 7.60
CA GLU A 424 6.51 -27.17 6.96
C GLU A 424 6.47 -25.64 7.19
N MET A 425 5.33 -25.09 7.62
CA MET A 425 5.15 -23.64 7.85
C MET A 425 5.45 -23.22 9.29
N ILE A 426 5.52 -24.19 10.21
CA ILE A 426 5.70 -23.99 11.64
C ILE A 426 7.11 -24.43 12.03
N ASP A 427 7.99 -23.46 12.28
CA ASP A 427 9.33 -23.75 12.81
C ASP A 427 9.30 -24.13 14.31
N ALA A 428 10.46 -24.52 14.84
CA ALA A 428 10.59 -24.96 16.22
C ALA A 428 10.26 -23.86 17.24
N GLU A 429 10.54 -22.59 16.92
CA GLU A 429 10.26 -21.47 17.82
C GLU A 429 8.77 -21.11 17.82
N MET A 430 8.14 -21.06 16.64
CA MET A 430 6.69 -20.87 16.50
C MET A 430 5.94 -21.96 17.25
N ARG A 431 6.34 -23.22 17.10
CA ARG A 431 5.73 -24.34 17.83
C ARG A 431 5.87 -24.16 19.34
N ALA A 432 7.06 -23.80 19.83
CA ALA A 432 7.27 -23.55 21.25
C ALA A 432 6.37 -22.44 21.80
N ARG A 433 6.20 -21.33 21.04
CA ARG A 433 5.31 -20.22 21.43
C ARG A 433 3.84 -20.60 21.41
N PHE A 434 3.39 -21.38 20.42
CA PHE A 434 2.04 -21.93 20.42
C PHE A 434 1.79 -22.88 21.60
N ASP A 435 2.73 -23.78 21.89
CA ASP A 435 2.63 -24.72 23.01
C ASP A 435 2.57 -23.98 24.35
N GLU A 436 3.40 -22.94 24.52
CA GLU A 436 3.36 -22.05 25.70
C GLU A 436 1.99 -21.36 25.83
N TYR A 437 1.49 -20.76 24.74
CA TYR A 437 0.19 -20.10 24.75
C TYR A 437 -0.98 -21.05 25.07
N LEU A 438 -0.95 -22.27 24.54
CA LEU A 438 -1.98 -23.31 24.75
C LEU A 438 -1.91 -23.97 26.12
N SER A 439 -0.74 -24.00 26.76
CA SER A 439 -0.52 -24.73 28.02
C SER A 439 -1.19 -24.10 29.25
N HIS A 440 -1.58 -22.83 29.20
CA HIS A 440 -2.15 -22.11 30.33
C HIS A 440 -3.43 -21.33 29.99
N ASN A 441 -4.26 -21.13 31.00
CA ASN A 441 -5.31 -20.12 30.96
C ASN A 441 -4.75 -18.78 31.45
N TRP A 442 -4.06 -18.07 30.56
CA TRP A 442 -3.40 -16.80 30.84
C TRP A 442 -4.37 -15.75 31.38
N LYS A 443 -3.91 -14.99 32.37
CA LYS A 443 -4.57 -13.78 32.87
C LYS A 443 -3.83 -12.58 32.29
N TYR A 444 -4.56 -11.55 31.88
CA TYR A 444 -3.94 -10.37 31.26
C TYR A 444 -4.02 -9.12 32.13
N PHE A 445 -4.89 -9.13 33.14
CA PHE A 445 -5.12 -7.98 34.02
C PHE A 445 -5.67 -8.42 35.36
N ALA A 446 -5.15 -7.85 36.43
CA ALA A 446 -5.73 -7.91 37.76
C ALA A 446 -5.15 -6.78 38.63
N ASN A 447 -5.88 -6.38 39.68
CA ASN A 447 -5.44 -5.35 40.63
C ASN A 447 -4.99 -4.05 39.93
N ASP A 448 -5.79 -3.59 38.97
CA ASP A 448 -5.54 -2.36 38.20
C ASP A 448 -4.21 -2.34 37.42
N MET A 449 -3.64 -3.51 37.12
CA MET A 449 -2.39 -3.67 36.37
C MET A 449 -2.52 -4.73 35.27
N TYR A 450 -1.88 -4.46 34.13
CA TYR A 450 -1.67 -5.43 33.06
C TYR A 450 -0.55 -6.40 33.41
N PHE A 451 -0.63 -7.60 32.85
CA PHE A 451 0.40 -8.62 32.94
C PHE A 451 1.15 -8.69 31.60
N ASP A 452 2.22 -7.90 31.49
CA ASP A 452 2.89 -7.63 30.22
C ASP A 452 3.47 -8.90 29.57
N LYS A 453 4.05 -9.81 30.34
CA LYS A 453 4.61 -11.07 29.81
C LYS A 453 3.52 -11.96 29.22
N GLU A 454 2.37 -12.03 29.87
CA GLU A 454 1.23 -12.81 29.42
C GLU A 454 0.61 -12.21 28.15
N LEU A 455 0.59 -10.87 28.04
CA LEU A 455 0.21 -10.17 26.81
C LEU A 455 1.23 -10.40 25.69
N GLU A 456 2.52 -10.42 25.98
CA GLU A 456 3.58 -10.77 25.01
C GLU A 456 3.35 -12.17 24.43
N VAL A 457 3.03 -13.17 25.27
CA VAL A 457 2.70 -14.54 24.82
C VAL A 457 1.47 -14.55 23.88
N LEU A 458 0.41 -13.80 24.22
CA LEU A 458 -0.78 -13.68 23.36
C LEU A 458 -0.42 -13.06 21.99
N PHE A 459 0.31 -11.95 21.97
CA PHE A 459 0.62 -11.24 20.74
C PHE A 459 1.64 -12.00 19.88
N ALA A 460 2.58 -12.72 20.49
CA ALA A 460 3.47 -13.60 19.76
C ALA A 460 2.70 -14.74 19.07
N ALA A 461 1.76 -15.39 19.77
CA ALA A 461 0.90 -16.41 19.17
C ALA A 461 0.00 -15.85 18.06
N LEU A 462 -0.54 -14.63 18.20
CA LEU A 462 -1.29 -13.93 17.16
C LEU A 462 -0.44 -13.69 15.90
N GLY A 463 0.80 -13.23 16.07
CA GLY A 463 1.74 -13.01 14.97
C GLY A 463 2.09 -14.30 14.23
N ASP A 464 2.42 -15.36 14.99
CA ASP A 464 2.74 -16.67 14.43
C ASP A 464 1.53 -17.27 13.69
N PHE A 465 0.33 -17.20 14.28
CA PHE A 465 -0.90 -17.69 13.68
C PHE A 465 -1.18 -17.03 12.33
N TYR A 466 -1.09 -15.70 12.27
CA TYR A 466 -1.28 -14.94 11.04
C TYR A 466 -0.28 -15.35 9.96
N SER A 467 1.01 -15.45 10.33
CA SER A 467 2.09 -15.87 9.43
C SER A 467 1.85 -17.28 8.87
N VAL A 468 1.53 -18.24 9.73
CA VAL A 468 1.34 -19.66 9.36
C VAL A 468 0.13 -19.83 8.42
N ALA A 469 -1.00 -19.20 8.75
CA ALA A 469 -2.22 -19.24 7.92
C ALA A 469 -1.96 -18.69 6.51
N PHE A 470 -1.26 -17.55 6.41
CA PHE A 470 -0.98 -16.90 5.14
C PHE A 470 0.04 -17.68 4.30
N LYS A 471 1.10 -18.23 4.91
CA LYS A 471 2.15 -18.98 4.20
C LYS A 471 1.62 -20.22 3.47
N LEU A 472 0.73 -20.98 4.11
CA LEU A 472 0.14 -22.18 3.47
C LEU A 472 -0.70 -21.79 2.24
N HIS A 473 -1.56 -20.78 2.38
CA HIS A 473 -2.38 -20.28 1.28
C HIS A 473 -1.53 -19.74 0.14
N PHE A 474 -0.51 -18.94 0.44
CA PHE A 474 0.45 -18.41 -0.53
C PHE A 474 1.13 -19.54 -1.32
N LYS A 475 1.68 -20.56 -0.62
CA LYS A 475 2.36 -21.70 -1.23
C LYS A 475 1.46 -22.44 -2.22
N LEU A 476 0.22 -22.75 -1.83
CA LEU A 476 -0.72 -23.45 -2.70
C LEU A 476 -1.17 -22.58 -3.88
N LYS A 477 -1.51 -21.31 -3.63
CA LYS A 477 -1.87 -20.36 -4.69
C LYS A 477 -0.76 -20.27 -5.73
N LYS A 478 0.48 -20.11 -5.28
CA LYS A 478 1.66 -20.02 -6.14
C LYS A 478 1.84 -21.28 -6.99
N ALA A 479 1.77 -22.47 -6.39
CA ALA A 479 1.91 -23.73 -7.13
C ALA A 479 0.87 -23.87 -8.25
N ILE A 480 -0.37 -23.43 -8.01
CA ILE A 480 -1.45 -23.46 -9.01
C ILE A 480 -1.19 -22.45 -10.12
N LEU A 481 -0.73 -21.25 -9.76
CA LEU A 481 -0.39 -20.22 -10.74
C LEU A 481 0.80 -20.64 -11.60
N GLU A 482 1.81 -21.30 -11.04
CA GLU A 482 2.92 -21.88 -11.80
C GLU A 482 2.44 -22.97 -12.77
N PHE A 483 1.53 -23.86 -12.32
CA PHE A 483 0.88 -24.85 -13.17
C PHE A 483 0.10 -24.18 -14.32
N GLN A 484 -0.66 -23.12 -14.02
CA GLN A 484 -1.42 -22.35 -15.00
C GLN A 484 -0.51 -21.62 -16.00
N ALA A 485 0.57 -21.01 -15.54
CA ALA A 485 1.57 -20.36 -16.39
C ALA A 485 2.21 -21.36 -17.38
N GLY A 486 2.55 -22.56 -16.92
CA GLY A 486 3.10 -23.63 -17.77
C GLY A 486 2.15 -24.06 -18.90
N MET A 487 0.82 -23.99 -18.71
CA MET A 487 -0.15 -24.26 -19.77
C MET A 487 -0.15 -23.18 -20.87
N ILE A 488 0.31 -21.96 -20.57
CA ILE A 488 0.40 -20.88 -21.56
C ILE A 488 1.70 -20.97 -22.35
N GLU A 489 2.82 -21.17 -21.66
CA GLU A 489 4.15 -21.24 -22.28
C GLU A 489 4.33 -22.42 -23.23
N ASN A 490 3.76 -23.59 -22.90
CA ASN A 490 3.81 -24.77 -23.77
C ASN A 490 3.13 -24.57 -25.13
N LYS A 491 2.24 -23.57 -25.25
CA LYS A 491 1.57 -23.23 -26.51
C LYS A 491 2.47 -22.42 -27.46
N ALA A 492 3.44 -21.66 -26.92
CA ALA A 492 4.36 -20.84 -27.70
C ALA A 492 5.47 -21.66 -28.39
N CYS A 493 5.78 -22.87 -27.91
CA CYS A 493 6.72 -23.80 -28.57
C CYS A 493 6.06 -24.73 -29.61
N ALA A 494 4.74 -24.79 -29.65
CA ALA A 494 3.98 -25.67 -30.56
C ALA A 494 3.37 -24.92 -31.76
N ALA A 495 3.60 -23.61 -31.89
CA ALA A 495 3.29 -22.77 -33.03
C ALA A 495 4.57 -22.40 -33.78
#